data_AF-A0A1W6NKD0-F1
#
_entry.id   AF-A0A1W6NKD0-F1
#
_cell.length_a   1.000
_cell.length_b   1.000
_cell.length_c   1.000
_cell.angle_alpha   90.00
_cell.angle_beta   90.00
_cell.angle_gamma   90.00
#
_symmetry.space_group_name_H-M   'P 1'
#
loop_
_entity.id
_entity.type
_entity.pdbx_description
1 polymer ?
#
loop_
_entity_poly.entity_id
_entity_poly.type
_entity_poly.pdbx_seq_one_letter_code
_entity_poly.pdbx_strand_id
1 'polypeptide(L)'
;MNLNEILAQSKANQQRKYDELKERAIMDHKLSELMAYAVNEPNKMPDVEKMYGIDPEAADPEPKKTEEIPDWKKDQIEFMKQAEAIRATRNSKK
;
A
#
# COMPACT_ATOMS: atom_id res chain seq x y z
N MET A 1 12.03 25.26 33.71
CA MET A 1 11.28 23.99 33.68
C MET A 1 10.63 23.81 35.02
N ASN A 2 9.34 24.11 35.12
CA ASN A 2 8.56 24.03 36.35
C ASN A 2 7.91 22.65 36.50
N LEU A 3 7.62 22.22 37.74
CA LEU A 3 7.00 20.93 38.03
C LEU A 3 5.68 20.71 37.25
N ASN A 4 4.90 21.78 37.09
CA ASN A 4 3.65 21.74 36.30
C ASN A 4 3.90 21.46 34.81
N GLU A 5 4.99 21.97 34.25
CA GLU A 5 5.36 21.72 32.84
C GLU A 5 5.79 20.27 32.66
N ILE A 6 6.55 19.70 33.61
CA ILE A 6 6.96 18.29 33.59
C ILE A 6 5.73 17.36 33.66
N LEU A 7 4.77 17.67 34.54
CA LEU A 7 3.54 16.89 34.67
C LEU A 7 2.67 16.98 33.41
N ALA A 8 2.56 18.16 32.80
CA ALA A 8 1.84 18.35 31.54
C ALA A 8 2.49 17.55 30.40
N GLN A 9 3.82 17.60 30.28
CA GLN A 9 4.58 16.82 29.29
C GLN A 9 4.44 15.31 29.50
N SER A 10 4.52 14.84 30.75
CA SER A 10 4.33 13.43 31.08
C SER A 10 2.96 12.91 30.66
N LYS A 11 1.89 13.67 30.96
CA LYS A 11 0.53 13.34 30.52
C LYS A 11 0.39 13.35 29.01
N ALA A 12 0.95 14.35 28.33
CA ALA A 12 0.93 14.42 26.86
C ALA A 12 1.65 13.22 26.22
N ASN A 13 2.78 12.80 26.78
CA ASN A 13 3.52 11.64 26.30
C ASN A 13 2.77 10.32 26.53
N GLN A 14 2.11 10.17 27.69
CA GLN A 14 1.25 9.02 27.95
C GLN A 14 0.08 8.95 26.97
N GLN A 15 -0.57 10.08 26.71
CA GLN A 15 -1.68 10.15 25.76
C GLN A 15 -1.22 9.76 24.34
N ARG A 16 -0.12 10.35 23.86
CA ARG A 16 0.45 10.00 22.54
C ARG A 16 0.73 8.51 22.41
N LYS A 17 1.33 7.91 23.44
CA LYS A 17 1.62 6.47 23.44
C LYS A 17 0.34 5.64 23.40
N TYR A 18 -0.70 6.06 24.11
CA TYR A 18 -1.99 5.38 24.10
C TYR A 18 -2.66 5.47 22.72
N ASP A 19 -2.65 6.66 22.10
CA ASP A 19 -3.21 6.89 20.78
C ASP A 19 -2.49 6.05 19.72
N GLU A 20 -1.14 6.02 19.74
CA GLU A 20 -0.33 5.18 18.84
C GLU A 20 -0.65 3.68 19.01
N LEU A 21 -0.78 3.20 20.25
CA LEU A 21 -1.16 1.80 20.52
C LEU A 21 -2.57 1.49 20.01
N LYS A 22 -3.50 2.43 20.17
CA LYS A 22 -4.88 2.28 19.71
C LYS A 22 -4.95 2.25 18.18
N GLU A 23 -4.25 3.15 17.51
CA GLU A 23 -4.14 3.18 16.05
C GLU A 23 -3.57 1.87 15.50
N ARG A 24 -2.46 1.40 16.09
CA ARG A 24 -1.85 0.12 15.72
C ARG A 24 -2.83 -1.05 15.89
N ALA A 25 -3.53 -1.12 17.01
CA ALA A 25 -4.52 -2.17 17.25
C ALA A 25 -5.66 -2.16 16.21
N ILE A 26 -6.13 -0.97 15.83
CA ILE A 26 -7.17 -0.82 14.78
C ILE A 26 -6.64 -1.27 13.42
N MET A 27 -5.41 -0.90 13.06
CA MET A 27 -4.78 -1.30 11.80
C MET A 27 -4.58 -2.82 11.73
N ASP A 28 -4.06 -3.43 12.79
CA ASP A 28 -3.81 -4.88 12.84
C ASP A 28 -5.13 -5.67 12.73
N HIS A 29 -6.19 -5.20 13.42
CA HIS A 29 -7.53 -5.81 13.31
C HIS A 29 -8.07 -5.74 11.88
N LYS A 30 -8.05 -4.54 11.27
CA LYS A 30 -8.49 -4.33 9.89
C LYS A 30 -7.71 -5.19 8.89
N LEU A 31 -6.40 -5.33 9.09
CA LEU A 31 -5.57 -6.20 8.26
C LEU A 31 -5.98 -7.68 8.39
N SER A 32 -6.26 -8.14 9.61
CA SER A 32 -6.73 -9.51 9.82
C SER A 32 -8.10 -9.78 9.16
N GLU A 33 -9.00 -8.79 9.17
CA GLU A 33 -10.27 -8.87 8.45
C GLU A 33 -10.04 -8.98 6.94
N LEU A 34 -9.15 -8.17 6.37
CA LEU A 34 -8.79 -8.23 4.95
C LEU A 34 -8.17 -9.58 4.57
N MET A 35 -7.30 -10.13 5.41
CA MET A 35 -6.74 -11.46 5.19
C MET A 35 -7.82 -12.55 5.24
N ALA A 36 -8.78 -12.44 6.16
CA ALA A 36 -9.90 -13.37 6.23
C ALA A 36 -10.79 -13.30 4.98
N TYR A 37 -11.06 -12.10 4.45
CA TYR A 37 -11.77 -11.92 3.19
C TYR A 37 -10.99 -12.49 2.01
N ALA A 38 -9.68 -12.22 1.92
CA ALA A 38 -8.83 -12.70 0.82
C ALA A 38 -8.79 -14.24 0.73
N VAL A 39 -8.81 -14.94 1.88
CA VAL A 39 -8.75 -16.41 1.92
C VAL A 39 -10.12 -17.05 1.69
N ASN A 40 -11.20 -16.49 2.27
CA ASN A 40 -12.52 -17.13 2.23
C ASN A 40 -13.37 -16.67 1.03
N GLU A 41 -13.44 -15.36 0.76
CA GLU A 41 -14.33 -14.78 -0.25
C GLU A 41 -13.73 -13.50 -0.87
N PRO A 42 -12.84 -13.63 -1.88
CA PRO A 42 -12.16 -12.48 -2.47
C PRO A 42 -13.11 -11.47 -3.15
N ASN A 43 -14.31 -11.92 -3.54
CA ASN A 43 -15.31 -11.07 -4.19
C ASN A 43 -16.04 -10.13 -3.22
N LYS A 44 -15.96 -10.34 -1.89
CA LYS A 44 -16.58 -9.49 -0.87
C LYS A 44 -15.57 -8.58 -0.17
N MET A 45 -14.35 -8.47 -0.72
CA MET A 45 -13.32 -7.61 -0.16
C MET A 45 -13.81 -6.16 -0.13
N PRO A 46 -13.86 -5.52 1.04
CA PRO A 46 -14.25 -4.12 1.14
C PRO A 46 -13.18 -3.23 0.48
N ASP A 47 -13.64 -2.14 -0.13
CA ASP A 47 -12.77 -1.18 -0.78
C ASP A 47 -11.79 -0.55 0.22
N VAL A 48 -10.58 -0.25 -0.24
CA VAL A 48 -9.47 0.22 0.61
C VAL A 48 -9.85 1.52 1.33
N GLU A 49 -10.61 2.38 0.65
CA GLU A 49 -11.12 3.66 1.16
C GLU A 49 -12.07 3.47 2.36
N LYS A 50 -13.00 2.50 2.27
CA LYS A 50 -13.96 2.20 3.35
C LYS A 50 -13.31 1.54 4.55
N MET A 51 -12.26 0.75 4.30
CA MET A 51 -11.52 0.07 5.35
C MET A 51 -10.72 1.05 6.21
N TYR A 52 -9.99 1.98 5.61
CA TYR A 52 -9.17 2.92 6.39
C TYR A 52 -9.92 4.20 6.79
N GLY A 53 -11.10 4.46 6.22
CA GLY A 53 -11.90 5.65 6.54
C GLY A 53 -11.26 6.94 6.03
N ILE A 54 -10.55 6.85 4.91
CA ILE A 54 -9.92 7.99 4.25
C ILE A 54 -10.98 8.54 3.29
N ASP A 55 -11.59 9.67 3.61
CA ASP A 55 -12.51 10.36 2.70
C ASP A 55 -11.69 10.89 1.50
N PRO A 56 -11.94 10.40 0.26
CA PRO A 56 -11.17 10.80 -0.92
C PRO A 56 -11.36 12.29 -1.27
N GLU A 57 -12.46 12.92 -0.82
CA GLU A 57 -12.69 14.36 -0.99
C GLU A 57 -11.85 15.26 -0.05
N ALA A 58 -11.29 14.71 1.05
CA ALA A 58 -10.50 15.48 2.01
C ALA A 58 -8.99 15.43 1.73
N ALA A 59 -8.55 14.49 0.88
CA ALA A 59 -7.21 14.52 0.31
C ALA A 59 -7.24 15.45 -0.91
N ASP A 60 -6.45 16.54 -0.87
CA ASP A 60 -6.11 17.28 -2.09
C ASP A 60 -5.75 16.27 -3.19
N PRO A 61 -6.21 16.45 -4.44
CA PRO A 61 -5.90 15.52 -5.51
C PRO A 61 -4.38 15.50 -5.70
N GLU A 62 -3.70 14.51 -5.10
CA GLU A 62 -2.31 14.23 -5.42
C GLU A 62 -2.27 14.06 -6.96
N PRO A 63 -1.37 14.77 -7.65
CA PRO A 63 -1.25 14.61 -9.09
C PRO A 63 -0.97 13.14 -9.33
N LYS A 64 -1.89 12.46 -10.04
CA LYS A 64 -1.79 11.06 -10.46
C LYS A 64 -0.32 10.73 -10.69
N LYS A 65 0.32 10.04 -9.74
CA LYS A 65 1.68 9.55 -9.93
C LYS A 65 1.59 8.64 -11.13
N THR A 66 2.13 9.11 -12.26
CA THR A 66 2.26 8.35 -13.48
C THR A 66 2.78 6.99 -13.09
N GLU A 67 1.98 5.95 -13.29
CA GLU A 67 2.33 4.58 -12.91
C GLU A 67 3.68 4.25 -13.54
N GLU A 68 4.75 4.31 -12.75
CA GLU A 68 6.07 3.88 -13.20
C GLU A 68 5.93 2.40 -13.50
N ILE A 69 5.99 2.06 -14.79
CA ILE A 69 5.92 0.68 -15.26
C ILE A 69 6.93 -0.12 -14.44
N PRO A 70 6.47 -1.11 -13.63
CA PRO A 70 7.36 -1.88 -12.78
C PRO A 70 8.48 -2.50 -13.61
N ASP A 71 9.72 -2.47 -13.12
CA ASP A 71 10.90 -2.83 -13.92
C ASP A 71 10.81 -4.23 -14.54
N TRP A 72 10.19 -5.19 -13.84
CA TRP A 72 9.95 -6.54 -14.35
C TRP A 72 9.15 -6.57 -15.67
N LYS A 73 8.26 -5.58 -15.88
CA LYS A 73 7.41 -5.49 -17.07
C LYS A 73 8.19 -4.92 -18.25
N LYS A 74 9.21 -4.09 -18.01
CA LYS A 74 10.15 -3.63 -19.04
C LYS A 74 11.02 -4.80 -19.52
N ASP A 75 11.57 -5.58 -18.57
CA ASP A 75 12.38 -6.76 -18.87
C ASP A 75 11.60 -7.78 -19.69
N GLN A 76 10.33 -8.02 -19.34
CA GLN A 76 9.46 -8.94 -20.09
C GLN A 76 9.32 -8.54 -21.56
N ILE A 77 9.16 -7.24 -21.85
CA ILE A 77 9.01 -6.72 -23.22
C ILE A 77 10.32 -6.89 -23.99
N GLU A 78 11.47 -6.68 -23.35
CA GLU A 78 12.77 -6.89 -23.97
C GLU A 78 13.01 -8.36 -24.32
N PHE A 79 12.67 -9.28 -23.42
CA PHE A 79 12.77 -10.71 -23.69
C PHE A 79 11.87 -11.16 -24.85
N MET A 80 10.65 -10.62 -24.94
CA MET A 80 9.76 -10.92 -26.06
C MET A 80 10.34 -10.45 -27.40
N LYS A 81 10.87 -9.21 -27.47
CA LYS A 81 11.51 -8.68 -28.68
C LYS A 81 12.70 -9.53 -29.11
N GLN A 82 13.54 -9.97 -28.17
CA GLN A 82 14.69 -10.82 -28.47
C GLN A 82 14.24 -12.22 -28.96
N ALA A 83 13.23 -12.80 -28.33
CA ALA A 83 12.68 -14.09 -28.75
C ALA A 83 12.08 -14.04 -30.17
N GLU A 84 11.40 -12.94 -30.52
CA GLU A 84 10.88 -12.69 -31.85
C GLU A 84 12.00 -12.55 -32.89
N ALA A 85 13.07 -11.81 -32.57
CA ALA A 85 14.24 -11.70 -33.43
C ALA A 85 14.92 -13.05 -33.68
N ILE A 86 15.02 -13.91 -32.66
CA ILE A 86 15.56 -15.28 -32.79
C ILE A 86 14.65 -16.14 -33.68
N ARG A 87 13.32 -16.03 -33.53
CA ARG A 87 12.37 -16.75 -34.39
C ARG A 87 12.47 -16.30 -35.85
N ALA A 88 12.55 -14.99 -36.08
CA ALA A 88 12.68 -14.42 -37.42
C ALA A 88 13.97 -14.88 -38.12
N THR A 89 15.10 -14.83 -37.43
CA THR A 89 16.39 -15.30 -37.96
C THR A 89 16.42 -16.81 -38.21
N ARG A 90 15.78 -17.61 -37.34
CA ARG A 90 15.64 -19.06 -37.54
C ARG A 90 14.75 -19.41 -38.74
N ASN A 91 13.67 -18.66 -38.95
CA ASN A 91 12.76 -18.87 -40.09
C ASN A 91 13.36 -18.39 -41.43
N SER A 92 14.25 -17.40 -41.41
CA SER A 92 14.99 -16.93 -42.60
C SER A 92 16.12 -17.88 -43.04
N LYS A 93 16.55 -18.82 -42.19
CA LYS A 93 17.60 -19.82 -42.48
C LYS A 93 17.05 -21.17 -42.94
N LYS A 94 15.72 -21.33 -43.02
CA LYS A 94 15.04 -22.44 -43.70
C LYS A 94 14.74 -22.07 -45.13
#